data_AF-A0A843KU66-F1
#
_entry.id   AF-A0A843KU66-F1
#
_cell.length_a   1.000
_cell.length_b   1.000
_cell.length_c   1.000
_cell.angle_alpha   90.00
_cell.angle_beta   90.00
_cell.angle_gamma   90.00
#
_symmetry.space_group_name_H-M   'P 1'
#
loop_
_entity.id
_entity.type
_entity.pdbx_description
1 polymer ?
#
loop_
_entity_poly.entity_id
_entity_poly.type
_entity_poly.pdbx_seq_one_letter_code
_entity_poly.pdbx_strand_id
1 'polypeptide(L)'
;MRSTSGISFILIMVAALLALTMAPAVADGTVDVDMSRIPLVFIENQGQKSAEVLYHADAAGHSIYFTRDGVVCVAGATENEPGSAVTITMVGQEAGALVVGEDLLPGTANFFLGSDPGKWVSSVPTYGSVRYTGVLPGVDVIYYGTQGALKRGIR
;
A
#
# COMPACT_ATOMS: atom_id res chain seq x y z
N MET A 1 -50.06 -18.51 -53.35
CA MET A 1 -48.88 -17.71 -53.75
C MET A 1 -49.18 -16.23 -53.57
N ARG A 2 -48.62 -15.59 -52.52
CA ARG A 2 -48.22 -14.17 -52.50
C ARG A 2 -47.52 -13.84 -51.17
N SER A 3 -46.19 -13.87 -51.27
CA SER A 3 -45.11 -13.20 -50.52
C SER A 3 -45.43 -12.54 -49.16
N THR A 4 -44.94 -13.18 -48.10
CA THR A 4 -44.54 -12.59 -46.81
C THR A 4 -43.13 -11.99 -46.95
N SER A 5 -42.98 -10.68 -47.10
CA SER A 5 -41.65 -10.01 -47.14
C SER A 5 -41.57 -8.67 -46.41
N GLY A 6 -42.56 -8.31 -45.59
CA GLY A 6 -42.56 -7.04 -44.83
C GLY A 6 -42.04 -7.12 -43.39
N ILE A 7 -42.10 -8.30 -42.76
CA ILE A 7 -41.83 -8.44 -41.31
C ILE A 7 -40.35 -8.75 -41.02
N SER A 8 -39.61 -9.25 -42.03
CA SER A 8 -38.19 -9.61 -41.90
C SER A 8 -37.27 -8.40 -41.74
N PHE A 9 -37.65 -7.22 -42.26
CA PHE A 9 -36.79 -6.03 -42.23
C PHE A 9 -36.86 -5.22 -40.92
N ILE A 10 -37.96 -5.30 -40.16
CA ILE A 10 -38.10 -4.56 -38.90
C ILE A 10 -37.41 -5.29 -37.73
N LEU A 11 -37.29 -6.62 -37.77
CA LEU A 11 -36.56 -7.37 -36.74
C LEU A 11 -35.03 -7.20 -36.83
N ILE A 12 -34.49 -6.92 -38.01
CA ILE A 12 -33.04 -6.73 -38.19
C ILE A 12 -32.61 -5.32 -37.72
N MET A 13 -33.50 -4.33 -37.74
CA MET A 13 -33.16 -2.96 -37.32
C MET A 13 -33.23 -2.72 -35.80
N VAL A 14 -33.95 -3.56 -35.05
CA VAL A 14 -33.98 -3.49 -33.56
C VAL A 14 -32.82 -4.27 -32.94
N ALA A 15 -32.34 -5.35 -33.58
CA ALA A 15 -31.17 -6.09 -33.12
C ALA A 15 -29.86 -5.31 -33.28
N ALA A 16 -29.78 -4.40 -34.27
CA ALA A 16 -28.61 -3.54 -34.46
C ALA A 16 -28.50 -2.41 -33.42
N LEU A 17 -29.59 -2.07 -32.72
CA LEU A 17 -29.59 -1.01 -31.70
C LEU A 17 -29.35 -1.54 -30.27
N LEU A 18 -29.39 -2.86 -30.05
CA LEU A 18 -28.98 -3.48 -28.77
C LEU A 18 -27.50 -3.86 -28.69
N ALA A 19 -26.74 -3.78 -29.79
CA ALA A 19 -25.32 -4.15 -29.80
C ALA A 19 -24.37 -2.98 -29.43
N LEU A 20 -24.88 -1.78 -29.11
CA LEU A 20 -24.04 -0.58 -28.97
C LEU A 20 -23.80 -0.10 -27.52
N THR A 21 -24.11 -0.87 -26.48
CA THR A 21 -24.03 -0.36 -25.10
C THR A 21 -23.12 -1.13 -24.13
N MET A 22 -22.38 -2.16 -24.56
CA MET A 22 -21.47 -2.90 -23.67
C MET A 22 -20.09 -3.16 -24.26
N ALA A 23 -19.48 -2.17 -24.92
CA ALA A 23 -18.03 -2.13 -24.91
C ALA A 23 -17.62 -1.72 -23.47
N PRO A 24 -16.92 -2.55 -22.69
CA PRO A 24 -16.31 -2.05 -21.47
C PRO A 24 -15.36 -0.95 -21.91
N ALA A 25 -15.64 0.28 -21.50
CA ALA A 25 -14.67 1.35 -21.55
C ALA A 25 -13.57 1.00 -20.54
N VAL A 26 -12.71 0.05 -20.89
CA VAL A 26 -11.41 -0.09 -20.23
C VAL A 26 -10.65 1.13 -20.70
N ALA A 27 -10.65 2.17 -19.88
CA ALA A 27 -9.76 3.29 -20.07
C ALA A 27 -8.33 2.74 -20.03
N ASP A 28 -7.71 2.58 -21.19
CA ASP A 28 -6.31 2.21 -21.37
C ASP A 28 -5.40 3.41 -21.06
N GLY A 29 -5.64 4.02 -19.91
CA GLY A 29 -4.92 5.18 -19.42
C GLY A 29 -4.28 4.79 -18.10
N THR A 30 -3.02 4.39 -18.14
CA THR A 30 -2.20 4.37 -16.93
C THR A 30 -2.09 5.81 -16.43
N VAL A 31 -2.79 6.11 -15.34
CA VAL A 31 -2.63 7.39 -14.65
C VAL A 31 -1.22 7.38 -14.05
N ASP A 32 -0.33 8.16 -14.63
CA ASP A 32 1.00 8.41 -14.07
C ASP A 32 0.85 9.28 -12.81
N VAL A 33 0.80 8.61 -11.66
CA VAL A 33 0.77 9.30 -10.37
C VAL A 33 2.21 9.61 -9.98
N ASP A 34 2.54 10.90 -9.92
CA ASP A 34 3.82 11.37 -9.38
C ASP A 34 3.89 11.06 -7.87
N MET A 35 4.41 9.87 -7.56
CA MET A 35 4.58 9.35 -6.20
C MET A 35 5.48 10.24 -5.34
N SER A 36 6.31 11.12 -5.93
CA SER A 36 7.19 12.01 -5.17
C SER A 36 6.43 13.07 -4.36
N ARG A 37 5.17 13.34 -4.73
CA ARG A 37 4.32 14.33 -4.07
C ARG A 37 3.49 13.76 -2.93
N ILE A 38 3.43 12.44 -2.80
CA ILE A 38 2.71 11.78 -1.71
C ILE A 38 3.66 11.69 -0.51
N PRO A 39 3.32 12.29 0.63
CA PRO A 39 4.12 12.16 1.84
C PRO A 39 4.17 10.70 2.29
N LEU A 40 5.37 10.23 2.67
CA LEU A 40 5.49 8.91 3.27
C LEU A 40 4.96 8.96 4.70
N VAL A 41 3.97 8.12 5.00
CA VAL A 41 3.30 8.03 6.30
C VAL A 41 3.62 6.68 6.92
N PHE A 42 3.93 6.68 8.22
CA PHE A 42 4.24 5.48 8.99
C PHE A 42 3.04 5.11 9.84
N ILE A 43 2.55 3.87 9.71
CA ILE A 43 1.33 3.39 10.35
C ILE A 43 1.72 2.32 11.37
N GLU A 44 1.24 2.47 12.61
CA GLU A 44 1.45 1.47 13.66
C GLU A 44 0.76 0.14 13.32
N ASN A 45 1.45 -0.96 13.56
CA ASN A 45 0.84 -2.28 13.43
C ASN A 45 0.05 -2.62 14.70
N GLN A 46 -1.28 -2.65 14.59
CA GLN A 46 -2.19 -3.09 15.63
C GLN A 46 -2.86 -4.43 15.26
N GLY A 47 -2.19 -5.21 14.40
CA GLY A 47 -2.66 -6.53 13.94
C GLY A 47 -3.06 -6.57 12.46
N GLN A 48 -2.81 -5.51 11.69
CA GLN A 48 -3.08 -5.49 10.25
C GLN A 48 -2.01 -6.25 9.45
N LYS A 49 -0.81 -6.41 10.03
CA LYS A 49 0.34 -7.12 9.46
C LYS A 49 0.85 -8.19 10.46
N SER A 50 1.81 -9.01 10.03
CA SER A 50 2.48 -9.99 10.90
C SER A 50 2.98 -9.36 12.21
N ALA A 51 2.96 -10.11 13.30
CA ALA A 51 3.31 -9.63 14.65
C ALA A 51 4.76 -9.12 14.78
N GLU A 52 5.65 -9.49 13.85
CA GLU A 52 7.03 -9.00 13.80
C GLU A 52 7.14 -7.55 13.32
N VAL A 53 6.13 -7.07 12.59
CA VAL A 53 6.06 -5.70 12.10
C VAL A 53 5.55 -4.80 13.21
N LEU A 54 6.27 -3.72 13.50
CA LEU A 54 5.87 -2.70 14.46
C LEU A 54 5.22 -1.50 13.77
N TYR A 55 5.81 -1.06 12.66
CA TYR A 55 5.29 0.01 11.82
C TYR A 55 5.42 -0.37 10.35
N HIS A 56 4.60 0.22 9.49
CA HIS A 56 4.68 0.03 8.05
C HIS A 56 4.40 1.32 7.29
N ALA A 57 4.95 1.42 6.09
CA ALA A 57 4.74 2.52 5.17
C ALA A 57 4.71 2.01 3.73
N ASP A 58 3.96 2.65 2.85
CA ASP A 58 3.94 2.34 1.43
C ASP A 58 4.59 3.49 0.63
N ALA A 59 5.58 3.15 -0.21
CA ALA A 59 6.37 4.10 -0.98
C ALA A 59 6.48 3.65 -2.44
N ALA A 60 5.92 4.41 -3.39
CA ALA A 60 6.10 4.20 -4.82
C ALA A 60 6.05 2.72 -5.28
N GLY A 61 5.01 1.98 -4.89
CA GLY A 61 4.83 0.56 -5.24
C GLY A 61 5.63 -0.44 -4.37
N HIS A 62 6.22 0.02 -3.28
CA HIS A 62 6.93 -0.81 -2.30
C HIS A 62 6.21 -0.75 -0.96
N SER A 63 6.16 -1.87 -0.26
CA SER A 63 5.79 -1.90 1.15
C SER A 63 7.03 -2.00 2.01
N ILE A 64 7.12 -1.13 3.00
CA ILE A 64 8.25 -1.02 3.92
C ILE A 64 7.76 -1.40 5.32
N TYR A 65 8.43 -2.35 5.94
CA TYR A 65 8.12 -2.87 7.26
C TYR A 65 9.26 -2.59 8.23
N PHE A 66 8.93 -2.03 9.39
CA PHE A 66 9.85 -1.72 10.47
C PHE A 66 9.65 -2.75 11.57
N THR A 67 10.65 -3.60 11.78
CA THR A 67 10.67 -4.64 12.83
C THR A 67 11.70 -4.26 13.90
N ARG A 68 11.80 -5.07 14.96
CA ARG A 68 12.87 -4.90 15.96
C ARG A 68 14.27 -5.14 15.37
N ASP A 69 14.37 -6.05 14.40
CA ASP A 69 15.65 -6.53 13.87
C ASP A 69 16.13 -5.73 12.65
N GLY A 70 15.27 -4.89 12.09
CA GLY A 70 15.64 -4.02 10.97
C GLY A 70 14.45 -3.54 10.15
N VAL A 71 14.74 -3.17 8.90
CA VAL A 71 13.77 -2.67 7.94
C VAL A 71 13.70 -3.61 6.74
N VAL A 72 12.50 -4.05 6.39
CA VAL A 72 12.24 -4.91 5.23
C VAL A 72 11.51 -4.11 4.17
N CYS A 73 12.07 -4.00 2.98
CA CYS A 73 11.43 -3.40 1.81
C CYS A 73 11.01 -4.51 0.86
N VAL A 74 9.73 -4.55 0.48
CA VAL A 74 9.17 -5.53 -0.44
C VAL A 74 8.68 -4.80 -1.69
N ALA A 75 9.14 -5.25 -2.86
CA ALA A 75 8.80 -4.70 -4.17
C ALA A 75 8.15 -5.75 -5.06
N GLY A 76 7.21 -5.34 -5.90
CA GLY A 76 6.67 -6.19 -6.97
C GLY A 76 5.86 -7.40 -6.49
N ALA A 77 5.38 -7.40 -5.24
CA ALA A 77 4.45 -8.42 -4.78
C ALA A 77 3.10 -8.23 -5.47
N THR A 78 2.56 -9.32 -6.02
CA THR A 78 1.19 -9.37 -6.55
C THR A 78 0.40 -10.46 -5.83
N GLU A 79 -0.88 -10.59 -6.15
CA GLU A 79 -1.70 -11.67 -5.59
C GLU A 79 -1.18 -13.06 -5.96
N ASN A 80 -0.52 -13.21 -7.12
CA ASN A 80 -0.08 -14.49 -7.65
C ASN A 80 1.43 -14.72 -7.54
N GLU A 81 2.23 -13.67 -7.33
CA GLU A 81 3.68 -13.78 -7.29
C GLU A 81 4.27 -13.08 -6.06
N PRO A 82 5.14 -13.77 -5.29
CA PRO A 82 5.82 -13.15 -4.17
C PRO A 82 6.76 -12.05 -4.66
N GLY A 83 6.74 -10.93 -3.95
CA GLY A 83 7.64 -9.81 -4.23
C GLY A 83 9.09 -10.12 -3.89
N SER A 84 10.00 -9.33 -4.43
CA SER A 84 11.39 -9.31 -4.01
C SER A 84 11.54 -8.51 -2.72
N ALA A 85 12.28 -9.06 -1.75
CA ALA A 85 12.50 -8.42 -0.46
C ALA A 85 13.98 -8.06 -0.26
N VAL A 86 14.21 -6.86 0.27
CA VAL A 86 15.52 -6.40 0.74
C VAL A 86 15.41 -6.10 2.22
N THR A 87 16.25 -6.75 3.02
CA THR A 87 16.33 -6.54 4.47
C THR A 87 17.56 -5.71 4.81
N ILE A 88 17.35 -4.63 5.55
CA ILE A 88 18.37 -3.77 6.12
C ILE A 88 18.45 -4.09 7.61
N THR A 89 19.55 -4.70 8.03
CA THR A 89 19.87 -4.93 9.45
C THR A 89 21.03 -4.04 9.88
N MET A 90 21.15 -3.79 11.18
CA MET A 90 22.29 -3.07 11.74
C MET A 90 23.27 -4.04 12.39
N VAL A 91 24.51 -4.02 11.91
CA VAL A 91 25.58 -4.85 12.46
C VAL A 91 25.97 -4.33 13.84
N GLY A 92 25.98 -5.21 14.84
CA GLY A 92 26.32 -4.84 16.22
C GLY A 92 25.15 -4.26 17.02
N GLN A 93 23.92 -4.29 16.48
CA GLN A 93 22.72 -3.96 17.24
C GLN A 93 22.54 -4.97 18.37
N GLU A 94 22.62 -4.50 19.61
CA GLU A 94 22.24 -5.29 20.80
C GLU A 94 20.75 -5.62 20.72
N ALA A 95 20.37 -6.82 21.16
CA ALA A 95 18.97 -7.24 21.21
C ALA A 95 18.22 -6.37 22.23
N GLY A 96 17.59 -5.29 21.77
CA GLY A 96 16.95 -4.32 22.66
C GLY A 96 16.72 -2.92 22.11
N ALA A 97 17.09 -2.62 20.87
CA ALA A 97 16.79 -1.32 20.26
C ALA A 97 15.27 -1.03 20.34
N LEU A 98 14.92 0.08 20.98
CA LEU A 98 13.55 0.51 21.13
C LEU A 98 13.10 1.20 19.85
N VAL A 99 12.07 0.66 19.20
CA VAL A 99 11.50 1.21 17.97
C VAL A 99 10.22 1.98 18.30
N VAL A 100 10.19 3.27 18.00
CA VAL A 100 9.07 4.18 18.32
C VAL A 100 8.67 5.01 17.12
N GLY A 101 7.37 5.19 16.92
CA GLY A 101 6.83 6.21 16.02
C GLY A 101 7.01 7.60 16.64
N GLU A 102 7.49 8.55 15.86
CA GLU A 102 7.66 9.94 16.24
C GLU A 102 6.83 10.85 15.32
N ASP A 103 6.63 12.10 15.74
CA ASP A 103 5.86 13.08 14.98
C ASP A 103 4.44 12.59 14.67
N LEU A 104 3.65 12.31 15.73
CA LEU A 104 2.25 11.88 15.61
C LEU A 104 1.49 12.84 14.68
N LEU A 105 0.87 12.27 13.66
CA LEU A 105 0.12 13.02 12.66
C LEU A 105 -1.36 13.11 13.07
N PRO A 106 -2.08 14.16 12.64
CA PRO A 106 -3.50 14.31 12.93
C PRO A 106 -4.40 13.30 12.19
N GLY A 107 -3.85 12.61 11.18
CA GLY A 107 -4.56 11.60 10.40
C GLY A 107 -4.47 10.21 11.03
N THR A 108 -5.47 9.38 10.76
CA THR A 108 -5.49 7.96 11.16
C THR A 108 -5.78 7.07 9.97
N ALA A 109 -5.28 5.83 10.01
CA ALA A 109 -5.58 4.81 9.01
C ALA A 109 -6.69 3.86 9.49
N ASN A 110 -7.48 3.35 8.55
CA ASN A 110 -8.57 2.40 8.81
C ASN A 110 -8.42 1.19 7.88
N PHE A 111 -8.52 -0.01 8.45
CA PHE A 111 -8.28 -1.28 7.79
C PHE A 111 -9.50 -2.19 7.98
N PHE A 112 -10.23 -2.42 6.90
CA PHE A 112 -11.41 -3.27 6.86
C PHE A 112 -11.08 -4.55 6.07
N LEU A 113 -10.18 -5.37 6.64
CA LEU A 113 -9.63 -6.54 5.95
C LEU A 113 -10.58 -7.73 6.04
N GLY A 114 -11.08 -8.18 4.89
CA GLY A 114 -12.01 -9.31 4.79
C GLY A 114 -13.43 -8.96 5.25
N SER A 115 -14.29 -9.99 5.30
CA SER A 115 -15.72 -9.85 5.60
C SER A 115 -16.08 -9.95 7.08
N ASP A 116 -15.11 -10.19 7.96
CA ASP A 116 -15.30 -10.31 9.41
C ASP A 116 -15.05 -8.95 10.09
N PRO A 117 -16.08 -8.25 10.59
CA PRO A 117 -15.91 -6.96 11.25
C PRO A 117 -15.09 -7.03 12.53
N GLY A 118 -14.99 -8.22 13.17
CA GLY A 118 -14.13 -8.43 14.34
C GLY A 118 -12.64 -8.31 14.03
N LYS A 119 -12.25 -8.34 12.75
CA LYS A 119 -10.88 -8.16 12.26
C LYS A 119 -10.60 -6.76 11.75
N TRP A 120 -11.60 -5.89 11.75
CA TRP A 120 -11.43 -4.52 11.30
C TRP A 120 -10.72 -3.70 12.36
N VAL A 121 -9.76 -2.90 11.93
CA VAL A 121 -8.99 -2.01 12.80
C VAL A 121 -9.18 -0.58 12.31
N SER A 122 -9.70 0.29 13.16
CA SER A 122 -9.98 1.69 12.82
C SER A 122 -9.20 2.63 13.73
N SER A 123 -9.07 3.89 13.29
CA SER A 123 -8.38 4.94 14.05
C SER A 123 -6.92 4.61 14.40
N VAL A 124 -6.23 3.90 13.50
CA VAL A 124 -4.82 3.51 13.70
C VAL A 124 -3.96 4.76 13.63
N PRO A 125 -3.14 5.05 14.64
CA PRO A 125 -2.25 6.21 14.65
C PRO A 125 -1.28 6.21 13.47
N THR A 126 -0.98 7.41 12.98
CA THR A 126 0.03 7.59 11.93
C THR A 126 1.09 8.59 12.37
N TYR A 127 2.30 8.40 11.87
CA TYR A 127 3.52 9.06 12.33
C TYR A 127 4.30 9.62 11.15
N GLY A 128 5.02 10.71 11.37
CA GLY A 128 5.92 11.32 10.39
C GLY A 128 7.28 10.64 10.29
N SER A 129 7.68 9.91 11.33
CA SER A 129 8.95 9.19 11.36
C SER A 129 8.92 7.97 12.30
N VAL A 130 9.90 7.07 12.15
CA VAL A 130 10.14 5.93 13.04
C VAL A 130 11.59 5.97 13.51
N ARG A 131 11.80 5.98 14.82
CA ARG A 131 13.13 5.97 15.45
C ARG A 131 13.46 4.62 16.04
N TYR A 132 14.67 4.15 15.73
CA TYR A 132 15.37 3.09 16.43
C TYR A 132 16.32 3.74 17.42
N THR A 133 16.06 3.55 18.72
CA THR A 133 16.82 4.19 19.80
C THR A 133 17.92 3.25 20.29
N GLY A 134 19.13 3.77 20.46
CA GLY A 134 20.25 3.03 21.01
C GLY A 134 20.65 1.80 20.18
N VAL A 135 20.63 1.93 18.85
CA VAL A 135 21.06 0.85 17.95
C VAL A 135 22.54 0.52 18.12
N LEU A 136 23.33 1.51 18.52
CA LEU A 136 24.68 1.37 19.08
C LEU A 136 24.78 2.28 20.31
N PRO A 137 25.81 2.15 21.16
CA PRO A 137 25.97 3.03 22.32
C PRO A 137 25.95 4.51 21.94
N GLY A 138 24.87 5.19 22.33
CA GLY A 138 24.65 6.62 22.06
C GLY A 138 24.24 6.95 20.62
N VAL A 139 23.85 5.97 19.81
CA VAL A 139 23.46 6.17 18.40
C VAL A 139 21.99 5.82 18.19
N ASP A 140 21.25 6.76 17.62
CA ASP A 140 19.89 6.57 17.16
C ASP A 140 19.82 6.59 15.63
N VAL A 141 18.88 5.84 15.06
CA VAL A 141 18.56 5.92 13.63
C VAL A 141 17.10 6.30 13.45
N ILE A 142 16.86 7.33 12.66
CA ILE A 142 15.52 7.87 12.41
C ILE A 142 15.20 7.70 10.93
N TYR A 143 14.11 7.00 10.64
CA TYR A 143 13.56 6.83 9.30
C TYR A 143 12.42 7.83 9.07
N TYR A 144 12.46 8.53 7.94
CA TYR A 144 11.47 9.56 7.60
C TYR A 144 11.28 9.67 6.08
N GLY A 145 10.19 10.28 5.65
CA GLY A 145 9.89 10.52 4.25
C GLY A 145 10.55 11.77 3.68
N THR A 146 11.01 11.72 2.42
CA THR A 146 11.33 12.92 1.64
C THR A 146 11.01 12.66 0.18
N GLN A 147 10.10 13.46 -0.40
CA GLN A 147 9.66 13.32 -1.79
C GLN A 147 9.19 11.89 -2.13
N GLY A 148 8.32 11.32 -1.29
CA GLY A 148 7.82 9.94 -1.46
C GLY A 148 8.84 8.83 -1.21
N ALA A 149 10.11 9.15 -0.96
CA ALA A 149 11.18 8.18 -0.72
C ALA A 149 11.52 8.07 0.77
N LEU A 150 11.90 6.87 1.20
CA LEU A 150 12.43 6.62 2.53
C LEU A 150 13.86 7.19 2.64
N LYS A 151 14.11 7.97 3.68
CA LYS A 151 15.45 8.41 4.10
C LYS A 151 15.73 7.97 5.53
N ARG A 152 17.02 7.98 5.89
CA ARG A 152 17.48 7.78 7.27
C ARG A 152 18.40 8.91 7.71
N GLY A 153 18.29 9.30 8.98
CA GLY A 153 19.23 10.13 9.70
C GLY A 153 19.86 9.33 10.85
N ILE A 154 21.05 9.75 11.28
CA ILE A 154 21.76 9.21 12.44
C ILE A 154 21.95 10.35 13.42
N ARG A 155 21.67 10.11 14.71
CA ARG A 155 21.92 11.05 15.80
C ARG A 155 22.82 10.43 16.85
#